data_AF-A0A381UUY8-F1
#
_entry.id   AF-A0A381UUY8-F1
#
_cell.length_a   1.000
_cell.length_b   1.000
_cell.length_c   1.000
_cell.angle_alpha   90.00
_cell.angle_beta   90.00
_cell.angle_gamma   90.00
#
_symmetry.space_group_name_H-M   'P 1'
#
loop_
_entity.id
_entity.type
_entity.pdbx_description
1 polymer ?
#
loop_
_entity_poly.entity_id
_entity_poly.type
_entity_poly.pdbx_seq_one_letter_code
_entity_poly.pdbx_strand_id
1 'polypeptide(L)'
;MLQKSRFNFPKNHIEADNRLSWQLGKLDEAYGNDAIYVHLKRSTKDTARSFARRYSDGIIKAFYITLISNNQPKAIKRMSKQSEPIDVAIDYCDTVNSNIKFFLKDKKHKMLIKIENIDKDFI
;
A
#
# COMPACT_ATOMS: atom_id res chain seq x y z
N MET A 1 6.71 -13.70 17.22
CA MET A 1 8.16 -14.00 17.06
C MET A 1 8.76 -13.53 15.73
N LEU A 2 8.06 -13.53 14.60
CA LEU A 2 8.68 -13.36 13.27
C LEU A 2 9.01 -11.92 12.80
N GLN A 3 8.54 -10.86 13.47
CA GLN A 3 8.74 -9.47 13.00
C GLN A 3 9.14 -8.48 14.11
N LYS A 4 9.79 -8.96 15.19
CA LYS A 4 10.13 -8.10 16.34
C LYS A 4 11.03 -6.91 15.99
N SER A 5 11.82 -7.00 14.92
CA SER A 5 12.79 -5.97 14.50
C SER A 5 12.45 -5.26 13.19
N ARG A 6 11.27 -5.50 12.59
CA ARG A 6 10.90 -4.91 11.28
C ARG A 6 11.00 -3.38 11.26
N PHE A 7 10.69 -2.76 12.39
CA PHE A 7 10.66 -1.32 12.61
C PHE A 7 11.79 -0.84 13.52
N ASN A 8 12.90 -1.57 13.62
CA ASN A 8 14.08 -1.09 14.34
C ASN A 8 14.99 -0.30 13.40
N PHE A 9 14.47 0.79 12.83
CA PHE A 9 15.25 1.61 11.91
C PHE A 9 16.29 2.46 12.65
N PRO A 10 17.50 2.64 12.10
CA PRO A 10 18.49 3.56 12.66
C PRO A 10 17.97 5.01 12.70
N LYS A 11 18.61 5.84 13.53
CA LYS A 11 18.33 7.27 13.55
C LYS A 11 18.55 7.88 12.16
N ASN A 12 17.64 8.75 11.72
CA ASN A 12 17.62 9.39 10.40
C ASN A 12 17.46 8.43 9.20
N HIS A 13 16.97 7.21 9.43
CA HIS A 13 16.65 6.28 8.34
C HIS A 13 15.44 6.74 7.53
N ILE A 14 15.53 6.62 6.20
CA ILE A 14 14.42 6.83 5.28
C ILE A 14 13.99 5.47 4.75
N GLU A 15 12.79 5.03 5.14
CA GLU A 15 12.21 3.78 4.63
C GLU A 15 11.23 4.08 3.50
N ALA A 16 11.42 3.40 2.36
CA ALA A 16 10.52 3.47 1.20
C ALA A 16 10.15 2.06 0.74
N ASP A 17 9.16 1.45 1.40
CA ASP A 17 8.65 0.11 1.07
C ASP A 17 7.12 0.14 1.01
N ASN A 18 6.56 -0.25 -0.13
CA ASN A 18 5.11 -0.28 -0.32
C ASN A 18 4.40 -1.30 0.59
N ARG A 19 5.10 -2.30 1.13
CA ARG A 19 4.53 -3.30 2.05
C ARG A 19 4.28 -2.74 3.44
N LEU A 20 4.81 -1.56 3.78
CA LEU A 20 4.48 -0.87 5.03
C LEU A 20 2.98 -0.63 5.16
N SER A 21 2.27 -0.44 4.04
CA SER A 21 0.82 -0.23 4.03
C SER A 21 0.02 -1.43 4.54
N TRP A 22 0.63 -2.60 4.71
CA TRP A 22 0.01 -3.80 5.29
C TRP A 22 0.25 -3.94 6.79
N GLN A 23 1.08 -3.07 7.38
CA GLN A 23 1.53 -3.16 8.76
C GLN A 23 1.38 -1.83 9.52
N LEU A 24 0.47 -0.96 9.06
CA LEU A 24 0.33 0.41 9.57
C LEU A 24 0.06 0.47 11.08
N GLY A 25 -0.65 -0.50 11.66
CA GLY A 25 -0.84 -0.55 13.12
C GLY A 25 0.46 -0.76 13.90
N LYS A 26 1.35 -1.64 13.43
CA LYS A 26 2.66 -1.84 14.08
C LYS A 26 3.61 -0.68 13.81
N LEU A 27 3.49 -0.05 12.65
CA LEU A 27 4.22 1.18 12.36
C LEU A 27 3.78 2.31 13.31
N ASP A 28 2.47 2.38 13.60
CA ASP A 28 1.90 3.31 14.59
C ASP A 28 2.45 3.04 16.00
N GLU A 29 2.44 1.79 16.44
CA GLU A 29 3.00 1.38 17.74
C GLU A 29 4.49 1.74 17.87
N ALA A 30 5.26 1.58 16.78
CA ALA A 30 6.70 1.80 16.80
C ALA A 30 7.09 3.28 16.72
N TYR A 31 6.36 4.08 15.95
CA TYR A 31 6.77 5.44 15.61
C TYR A 31 5.72 6.53 15.80
N GLY A 32 4.42 6.20 15.93
CA GLY A 32 3.35 7.14 16.26
C GLY A 32 3.50 8.53 15.64
N ASN A 33 3.76 9.54 16.46
CA ASN A 33 4.02 10.93 16.02
C ASN A 33 5.52 11.31 15.95
N ASP A 34 6.42 10.38 16.19
CA ASP A 34 7.87 10.58 16.25
C ASP A 34 8.56 10.42 14.87
N ALA A 35 7.81 10.04 13.84
CA ALA A 35 8.27 9.97 12.45
C ALA A 35 7.57 11.00 11.54
N ILE A 36 8.22 11.29 10.41
CA ILE A 36 7.64 12.08 9.32
C ILE A 36 7.10 11.11 8.28
N TYR A 37 5.80 11.19 7.99
CA TYR A 37 5.14 10.31 7.04
C TYR A 37 4.95 11.01 5.70
N VAL A 38 5.46 10.40 4.62
CA VAL A 38 5.29 10.90 3.25
C VAL A 38 4.41 9.94 2.47
N HIS A 39 3.22 10.38 2.07
CA HIS A 39 2.35 9.64 1.16
C HIS A 39 2.60 10.16 -0.26
N LEU A 40 3.35 9.38 -1.04
CA LEU A 40 3.47 9.61 -2.47
C LEU A 40 2.21 9.10 -3.17
N LYS A 41 1.53 9.99 -3.89
CA LYS A 41 0.29 9.67 -4.59
C LYS A 41 0.41 9.97 -6.08
N ARG A 42 -0.17 9.07 -6.86
CA ARG A 42 -0.37 9.18 -8.30
C ARG A 42 -1.82 8.78 -8.60
N SER A 43 -2.34 9.17 -9.76
CA SER A 43 -3.53 8.66 -10.43
C SER A 43 -3.70 7.16 -10.14
N THR A 44 -4.81 6.81 -9.50
CA THR A 44 -5.18 5.42 -9.19
C THR A 44 -5.16 4.58 -10.46
N LYS A 45 -5.72 5.12 -11.55
CA LYS A 45 -5.81 4.42 -12.84
C LYS A 45 -4.44 4.08 -13.41
N ASP A 46 -3.49 5.02 -13.36
CA ASP A 46 -2.15 4.80 -13.93
C ASP A 46 -1.28 3.94 -13.03
N THR A 47 -1.47 4.05 -11.71
CA THR A 47 -0.85 3.18 -10.72
C THR A 47 -1.34 1.74 -10.88
N ALA A 48 -2.65 1.54 -11.00
CA ALA A 48 -3.26 0.23 -11.24
C ALA A 48 -2.77 -0.39 -12.55
N ARG A 49 -2.69 0.38 -13.65
CA ARG A 49 -2.10 -0.10 -14.91
C ARG A 49 -0.63 -0.51 -14.78
N SER A 50 0.14 0.17 -13.95
CA SER A 50 1.53 -0.22 -13.63
C SER A 50 1.60 -1.53 -12.84
N PHE A 51 0.65 -1.72 -11.92
CA PHE A 51 0.56 -2.94 -11.11
C PHE A 51 0.02 -4.14 -11.87
N ALA A 52 -0.99 -3.96 -12.74
CA ALA A 52 -1.57 -5.00 -13.58
C ALA A 52 -0.52 -5.66 -14.49
N ARG A 53 0.45 -4.90 -15.00
CA ARG A 53 1.59 -5.42 -15.77
C ARG A 53 2.48 -6.40 -15.00
N ARG A 54 2.39 -6.41 -13.66
CA ARG A 54 3.16 -7.27 -12.74
C ARG A 54 2.25 -8.22 -11.97
N TYR A 55 1.05 -8.49 -12.47
CA TYR A 55 0.04 -9.29 -11.79
C TYR A 55 0.51 -10.69 -11.41
N SER A 56 1.38 -11.30 -12.22
CA SER A 56 1.88 -12.65 -12.01
C SER A 56 2.85 -12.79 -10.85
N ASP A 57 3.33 -11.68 -10.26
CA ASP A 57 4.34 -11.67 -9.19
C ASP A 57 4.21 -10.49 -8.21
N GLY A 58 5.07 -10.49 -7.20
CA GLY A 58 5.19 -9.39 -6.24
C GLY A 58 3.90 -9.12 -5.46
N ILE A 59 3.68 -7.84 -5.15
CA ILE A 59 2.67 -7.43 -4.17
C ILE A 59 1.22 -7.67 -4.63
N ILE A 60 0.97 -7.63 -5.94
CA ILE A 60 -0.38 -7.80 -6.49
C ILE A 60 -0.80 -9.26 -6.43
N LYS A 61 0.08 -10.20 -6.81
CA LYS A 61 -0.17 -11.63 -6.62
C LYS A 61 -0.39 -11.96 -5.15
N ALA A 62 0.43 -11.41 -4.26
CA ALA A 62 0.28 -11.62 -2.83
C ALA A 62 -1.08 -11.09 -2.34
N PHE A 63 -1.46 -9.86 -2.70
CA PHE A 63 -2.78 -9.29 -2.38
C PHE A 63 -3.94 -10.16 -2.90
N TYR A 64 -3.87 -10.59 -4.17
CA TYR A 64 -4.88 -11.46 -4.76
C TYR A 64 -5.02 -12.78 -4.00
N ILE A 65 -3.92 -13.48 -3.73
CA ILE A 65 -3.98 -14.78 -3.06
C ILE A 65 -4.52 -14.64 -1.63
N THR A 66 -4.03 -13.65 -0.87
CA THR A 66 -4.32 -13.54 0.56
C THR A 66 -5.70 -12.98 0.86
N LEU A 67 -6.14 -11.94 0.12
CA LEU A 67 -7.38 -11.22 0.42
C LEU A 67 -8.52 -11.61 -0.51
N ILE A 68 -8.23 -11.94 -1.77
CA ILE A 68 -9.26 -12.24 -2.78
C ILE A 68 -9.48 -13.76 -2.94
N SER A 69 -8.43 -14.57 -3.07
CA SER A 69 -8.57 -16.00 -3.42
C SER A 69 -8.95 -16.90 -2.24
N ASN A 70 -8.49 -16.56 -1.04
CA ASN A 70 -8.69 -17.39 0.16
C ASN A 70 -10.02 -17.11 0.89
N ASN A 71 -10.65 -15.96 0.66
CA ASN A 71 -11.91 -15.56 1.32
C ASN A 71 -13.17 -15.78 0.49
N GLN A 72 -13.06 -16.45 -0.67
CA GLN A 72 -14.18 -16.60 -1.61
C GLN A 72 -14.75 -18.02 -1.63
N PRO A 73 -16.09 -18.20 -1.52
CA PRO A 73 -16.76 -19.47 -1.82
C PRO A 73 -16.32 -20.01 -3.18
N LYS A 74 -16.26 -21.34 -3.34
CA LYS A 74 -15.77 -22.00 -4.58
C LYS A 74 -16.45 -21.50 -5.87
N ALA A 75 -17.70 -21.05 -5.80
CA ALA A 75 -18.42 -20.45 -6.92
C ALA A 75 -17.83 -19.09 -7.36
N ILE A 76 -17.51 -18.20 -6.40
CA ILE A 76 -16.90 -16.91 -6.67
C ILE A 76 -15.43 -17.08 -7.07
N LYS A 77 -14.75 -18.12 -6.57
CA LYS A 77 -13.39 -18.48 -7.00
C LYS A 77 -13.30 -18.83 -8.49
N ARG A 78 -14.41 -19.29 -9.10
CA ARG A 78 -14.53 -19.52 -10.55
C ARG A 78 -14.74 -18.23 -11.34
N MET A 79 -15.47 -17.26 -10.77
CA MET A 79 -15.60 -15.91 -11.34
C MET A 79 -14.33 -15.07 -11.13
N SER A 80 -13.60 -15.26 -10.03
CA SER A 80 -12.34 -14.54 -9.76
C SER A 80 -11.16 -15.05 -10.57
N LYS A 81 -11.30 -16.22 -11.23
CA LYS A 81 -10.43 -16.65 -12.34
C LYS A 81 -10.62 -15.78 -13.59
N GLN A 82 -11.73 -15.02 -13.67
CA GLN A 82 -12.06 -14.09 -14.75
C GLN A 82 -11.87 -12.62 -14.32
N SER A 83 -11.43 -12.34 -13.09
CA SER A 83 -11.10 -10.97 -12.72
C SER A 83 -9.92 -10.50 -13.55
N GLU A 84 -10.11 -9.43 -14.32
CA GLU A 84 -9.03 -8.87 -15.12
C GLU A 84 -7.93 -8.34 -14.19
N PRO A 85 -6.64 -8.50 -14.52
CA PRO A 85 -5.52 -8.01 -13.72
C PRO A 85 -5.65 -6.54 -13.30
N ILE A 86 -6.35 -5.73 -14.09
CA ILE A 86 -6.61 -4.33 -13.81
C ILE A 86 -7.57 -4.14 -12.63
N ASP A 87 -8.61 -4.96 -12.48
CA ASP A 87 -9.60 -4.82 -11.42
C ASP A 87 -8.97 -5.11 -10.05
N VAL A 88 -8.15 -6.18 -10.00
CA VAL A 88 -7.38 -6.52 -8.80
C VAL A 88 -6.40 -5.42 -8.45
N ALA A 89 -5.76 -4.81 -9.44
CA ALA A 89 -4.82 -3.71 -9.22
C ALA A 89 -5.52 -2.43 -8.74
N ILE A 90 -6.74 -2.15 -9.23
CA ILE A 90 -7.58 -1.04 -8.75
C ILE A 90 -7.95 -1.27 -7.28
N ASP A 91 -8.46 -2.46 -6.96
CA ASP A 91 -8.87 -2.81 -5.60
C ASP A 91 -7.69 -2.75 -4.60
N TYR A 92 -6.51 -3.20 -5.03
CA TYR A 92 -5.27 -3.03 -4.28
C TYR A 92 -4.95 -1.55 -4.02
N CYS A 93 -5.02 -0.71 -5.05
CA CYS A 93 -4.73 0.71 -4.91
C CYS A 93 -5.73 1.40 -3.97
N ASP A 94 -7.02 1.09 -4.09
CA ASP A 94 -8.06 1.67 -3.26
C ASP A 94 -7.93 1.23 -1.80
N THR A 95 -7.68 -0.06 -1.56
CA THR A 95 -7.43 -0.61 -0.23
C THR A 95 -6.22 0.06 0.42
N VAL A 96 -5.07 0.10 -0.27
CA VAL A 96 -3.85 0.71 0.25
C VAL A 96 -4.03 2.20 0.52
N ASN A 97 -4.66 2.94 -0.40
CA ASN A 97 -4.91 4.37 -0.19
C ASN A 97 -5.87 4.64 0.96
N SER A 98 -6.91 3.82 1.12
CA SER A 98 -7.85 3.92 2.25
C SER A 98 -7.15 3.69 3.59
N ASN A 99 -6.34 2.63 3.67
CA ASN A 99 -5.57 2.30 4.87
C ASN A 99 -4.58 3.42 5.24
N ILE A 100 -3.85 3.94 4.26
CA ILE A 100 -2.92 5.06 4.48
C ILE A 100 -3.69 6.31 4.92
N LYS A 101 -4.81 6.65 4.27
CA LYS A 101 -5.65 7.79 4.66
C LYS A 101 -6.12 7.67 6.11
N PHE A 102 -6.56 6.48 6.51
CA PHE A 102 -6.98 6.24 7.89
C PHE A 102 -5.82 6.35 8.88
N PHE A 103 -4.69 5.71 8.59
CA PHE A 103 -3.49 5.75 9.44
C PHE A 103 -2.96 7.18 9.63
N LEU A 104 -2.96 7.98 8.55
CA LEU A 104 -2.45 9.35 8.59
C LEU A 104 -3.41 10.35 9.23
N LYS A 105 -4.68 10.00 9.50
CA LYS A 105 -5.71 10.98 9.89
C LYS A 105 -5.32 11.83 11.11
N ASP A 106 -4.61 11.24 12.06
CA ASP A 106 -4.23 11.83 13.36
C ASP A 106 -2.72 12.07 13.52
N LYS A 107 -1.91 11.79 12.48
CA LYS A 107 -0.46 12.00 12.53
C LYS A 107 -0.11 13.48 12.49
N LYS A 108 0.83 13.89 13.35
CA LYS A 108 1.33 15.26 13.48
C LYS A 108 2.18 15.68 12.27
N HIS A 109 3.12 14.83 11.86
CA HIS A 109 4.06 15.12 10.80
C HIS A 109 3.75 14.26 9.56
N LYS A 110 2.90 14.78 8.67
CA LYS A 110 2.50 14.09 7.44
C LYS A 110 2.52 15.02 6.25
N MET A 111 2.90 14.48 5.10
CA MET A 111 2.93 15.18 3.83
C MET A 111 2.32 14.29 2.73
N LEU A 112 1.49 14.89 1.88
CA LEU A 112 0.98 14.27 0.67
C LEU A 112 1.70 14.92 -0.51
N ILE A 113 2.40 14.12 -1.32
CA ILE A 113 3.05 14.58 -2.55
C ILE A 113 2.33 13.95 -3.74
N LYS A 114 1.90 14.76 -4.71
CA LYS A 114 1.36 14.25 -5.97
C LYS A 114 2.48 14.18 -7.00
N ILE A 115 2.83 12.96 -7.40
CA ILE A 115 3.99 12.72 -8.27
C ILE A 115 3.81 13.37 -9.64
N GLU A 116 2.58 13.56 -10.11
CA GLU A 116 2.30 14.26 -11.38
C GLU A 116 2.77 15.71 -11.41
N ASN A 117 2.89 16.34 -10.24
CA ASN A 117 3.29 17.74 -10.09
C ASN A 117 4.53 17.87 -9.23
N ILE A 118 5.37 16.83 -9.14
CA ILE A 118 6.50 16.82 -8.22
C ILE A 118 7.41 18.03 -8.41
N ASP A 119 7.63 18.46 -9.66
CA ASP A 119 8.44 19.65 -9.97
C ASP A 119 7.87 20.96 -9.40
N LYS A 120 6.56 21.00 -9.10
CA LYS A 120 5.86 22.14 -8.47
C LYS A 120 5.66 21.95 -6.96
N ASP A 121 5.62 20.70 -6.50
CA ASP A 121 5.34 20.34 -5.10
C ASP A 121 6.62 20.20 -4.25
N PHE A 122 7.81 20.24 -4.86
CA PHE A 122 9.12 20.01 -4.21
C PHE A 122 10.00 21.28 -4.04
N ILE A 123 9.41 22.48 -4.17
CA ILE A 123 10.08 23.79 -4.01
C ILE A 123 9.60 24.50 -2.75
#